data_AF-A0A956F4X6-F1
#
_entry.id   AF-A0A956F4X6-F1
#
_cell.length_a   1.000
_cell.length_b   1.000
_cell.length_c   1.000
_cell.angle_alpha   90.00
_cell.angle_beta   90.00
_cell.angle_gamma   90.00
#
_symmetry.space_group_name_H-M   'P 1'
#
loop_
_entity.id
_entity.type
_entity.pdbx_description
1 polymer ?
#
loop_
_entity_poly.entity_id
_entity_poly.type
_entity_poly.pdbx_seq_one_letter_code
_entity_poly.pdbx_strand_id
1 'polypeptide(L)'
;MRAVFVGYAQFITRRPLVVLVVVALVSVLAVSQLFGVRYDDDVVRFLPAEDGEVKAFNAIASRFGAMEVALIALEAPRGETLFSAPRLEALRALTRRLARL
;
A
#
# COMPACT_ATOMS: atom_id res chain seq x y z
N MET A 1 -10.98 -41.53 11.20
CA MET A 1 -10.50 -40.15 11.51
C MET A 1 -9.79 -40.04 12.85
N ARG A 2 -10.36 -40.47 13.99
CA ARG A 2 -9.72 -40.35 15.33
C ARG A 2 -8.31 -40.98 15.46
N ALA A 3 -8.06 -42.13 14.84
CA ALA A 3 -6.76 -42.82 14.91
C ALA A 3 -5.61 -42.03 14.25
N VAL A 4 -5.89 -41.25 13.21
CA VAL A 4 -4.89 -40.42 12.52
C VAL A 4 -4.41 -39.28 13.41
N PHE A 5 -5.34 -38.63 14.12
CA PHE A 5 -5.02 -37.56 15.06
C PHE A 5 -4.18 -38.06 16.24
N VAL A 6 -4.51 -39.23 16.80
CA VAL A 6 -3.76 -39.82 17.91
C VAL A 6 -2.34 -40.21 17.48
N GLY A 7 -2.18 -40.77 16.26
CA GLY A 7 -0.85 -41.09 15.71
C GLY A 7 0.00 -39.84 15.48
N TYR A 8 -0.60 -38.76 14.97
CA TYR A 8 0.08 -37.48 14.75
C TYR A 8 0.50 -36.83 16.09
N ALA A 9 -0.36 -36.86 17.10
CA ALA A 9 -0.06 -36.35 18.43
C ALA A 9 1.09 -37.12 19.12
N GLN A 10 1.14 -38.45 18.95
CA GLN A 10 2.24 -39.27 19.46
C GLN A 10 3.57 -38.99 18.73
N PHE A 11 3.52 -38.70 17.43
CA PHE A 11 4.71 -38.32 16.66
C PHE A 11 5.29 -36.97 17.12
N ILE A 12 4.42 -35.98 17.35
CA ILE A 12 4.82 -34.67 17.87
C ILE A 12 5.44 -34.77 19.27
N THR A 13 4.83 -35.55 20.15
CA THR A 13 5.31 -35.69 21.55
C THR A 13 6.58 -36.54 21.67
N ARG A 14 6.85 -37.46 20.74
CA ARG A 14 8.09 -38.28 20.76
C ARG A 14 9.33 -37.55 20.25
N ARG A 15 9.18 -36.53 19.39
CA ARG A 15 10.30 -35.74 18.85
C ARG A 15 9.98 -34.24 18.79
N PRO A 16 9.73 -33.60 19.95
CA PRO A 16 9.27 -32.21 20.00
C PRO A 16 10.29 -31.24 19.39
N LEU A 17 11.59 -31.47 19.60
CA LEU A 17 12.65 -30.64 19.03
C LEU A 17 12.63 -30.64 17.50
N VAL A 18 12.40 -31.78 16.85
CA VAL A 18 12.36 -31.87 15.38
C VAL A 18 11.17 -31.09 14.84
N VAL A 19 10.00 -31.24 15.46
CA VAL A 19 8.80 -30.50 15.06
C VAL A 19 9.01 -29.00 15.25
N LEU A 20 9.62 -28.59 16.37
CA LEU A 20 9.87 -27.18 16.67
C LEU A 20 10.85 -26.57 15.67
N VAL A 21 11.92 -27.27 15.31
CA VAL A 21 12.86 -26.82 14.26
C VAL A 21 12.19 -26.72 12.91
N VAL A 22 11.36 -27.70 12.52
CA VAL A 22 10.63 -27.65 11.25
C VAL A 22 9.65 -26.48 11.21
N VAL A 23 8.88 -26.26 12.29
CA VAL A 23 7.95 -25.12 12.38
C VAL A 23 8.71 -23.80 12.35
N ALA A 24 9.83 -23.71 13.07
CA ALA A 24 10.68 -22.52 13.06
C ALA A 24 11.23 -22.24 11.65
N LEU A 25 11.71 -23.26 10.95
CA LEU A 25 12.22 -23.14 9.59
C LEU A 25 11.12 -22.67 8.62
N VAL A 26 9.93 -23.27 8.68
CA VAL A 26 8.78 -22.87 7.87
C VAL A 26 8.36 -21.42 8.17
N SER A 27 8.38 -21.04 9.46
CA SER A 27 8.04 -19.69 9.90
C SER A 27 9.05 -18.67 9.36
N VAL A 28 10.35 -18.95 9.47
CA VAL A 28 11.41 -18.08 8.94
C VAL A 28 11.31 -17.94 7.42
N LEU A 29 11.05 -19.05 6.71
CA LEU A 29 10.86 -19.02 5.27
C LEU A 29 9.64 -18.19 4.87
N ALA A 30 8.52 -18.30 5.59
CA ALA A 30 7.33 -17.48 5.36
C ALA A 30 7.59 -15.99 5.60
N VAL A 31 8.28 -15.65 6.70
CA VAL A 31 8.65 -14.27 7.01
C VAL A 31 9.62 -13.70 5.96
N SER A 32 10.55 -14.52 5.45
CA SER A 32 11.50 -14.06 4.43
C SER A 32 10.81 -13.60 3.14
N GLN A 33 9.64 -14.17 2.81
CA GLN A 33 8.87 -13.79 1.62
C GLN A 33 8.15 -12.44 1.81
N LEU A 34 7.92 -12.00 3.06
CA LEU A 34 7.29 -10.71 3.33
C LEU A 34 8.18 -9.53 2.90
N PHE A 35 9.50 -9.70 2.87
CA PHE A 35 10.41 -8.67 2.37
C PHE A 35 10.23 -8.35 0.87
N GLY A 36 9.56 -9.22 0.11
CA GLY A 36 9.24 -9.00 -1.30
C GLY A 36 7.90 -8.30 -1.54
N VAL A 37 7.10 -8.06 -0.49
CA VAL A 37 5.78 -7.44 -0.61
C VAL A 37 5.96 -5.96 -0.95
N ARG A 38 5.47 -5.57 -2.13
CA ARG A 38 5.40 -4.17 -2.55
C ARG A 38 4.04 -3.61 -2.19
N TYR A 39 4.03 -2.40 -1.63
CA TYR A 39 2.81 -1.63 -1.47
C TYR A 39 2.37 -1.10 -2.84
N ASP A 40 1.09 -1.25 -3.16
CA ASP A 40 0.48 -0.85 -4.42
C ASP A 40 -0.78 -0.05 -4.10
N ASP A 41 -0.78 1.24 -4.42
CA ASP A 41 -1.83 2.21 -4.13
C ASP A 41 -2.71 2.53 -5.35
N ASP A 42 -2.46 1.88 -6.48
CA ASP A 42 -3.23 2.06 -7.70
C ASP A 42 -4.61 1.44 -7.58
N VAL A 43 -5.60 2.29 -7.32
CA VAL A 43 -7.02 1.90 -7.20
C VAL A 43 -7.53 1.22 -8.48
N VAL A 44 -6.96 1.54 -9.65
CA VAL A 44 -7.37 0.97 -10.94
C VAL A 44 -6.99 -0.51 -11.04
N ARG A 45 -5.94 -0.96 -10.34
CA ARG A 45 -5.56 -2.39 -10.30
C ARG A 45 -6.55 -3.28 -9.58
N PHE A 46 -7.45 -2.72 -8.78
CA PHE A 46 -8.54 -3.46 -8.16
C PHE A 46 -9.70 -3.72 -9.14
N LEU A 47 -9.70 -3.08 -10.32
CA LEU A 47 -10.72 -3.27 -11.34
C LEU A 47 -10.39 -4.48 -12.24
N PRO A 48 -11.42 -5.11 -12.87
CA PRO A 48 -11.20 -6.23 -13.77
C PRO A 48 -10.32 -5.83 -14.97
N ALA A 49 -9.13 -6.44 -15.07
CA ALA A 49 -8.16 -6.11 -16.11
C ALA A 49 -8.65 -6.39 -17.54
N GLU A 50 -9.63 -7.29 -17.69
CA GLU A 50 -10.17 -7.67 -19.00
C GLU A 50 -11.25 -6.72 -19.52
N ASP A 51 -11.72 -5.78 -18.69
CA ASP A 51 -12.69 -4.77 -19.07
C ASP A 51 -12.11 -3.82 -20.14
N GLY A 52 -12.91 -3.54 -21.17
CA GLY A 52 -12.52 -2.66 -22.28
C GLY A 52 -12.23 -1.23 -21.83
N GLU A 53 -12.96 -0.72 -20.84
CA GLU A 53 -12.76 0.63 -20.29
C GLU A 53 -11.45 0.73 -19.50
N VAL A 54 -11.14 -0.28 -18.69
CA VAL A 54 -9.87 -0.34 -17.94
C VAL A 54 -8.66 -0.39 -18.88
N LYS A 55 -8.75 -1.17 -19.97
CA LYS A 55 -7.70 -1.22 -21.00
C LYS A 55 -7.52 0.12 -21.70
N ALA A 56 -8.61 0.81 -22.06
CA ALA A 56 -8.55 2.13 -22.68
C ALA A 56 -7.93 3.17 -21.74
N PHE A 57 -8.35 3.18 -20.47
CA PHE A 57 -7.77 4.06 -19.45
C PHE A 57 -6.27 3.83 -19.29
N ASN A 58 -5.82 2.58 -19.14
CA ASN A 58 -4.39 2.24 -19.00
C ASN A 58 -3.58 2.60 -20.25
N ALA A 59 -4.15 2.46 -21.45
CA ALA A 59 -3.51 2.87 -22.69
C ALA A 59 -3.32 4.40 -22.78
N ILE A 60 -4.28 5.18 -22.29
CA ILE A 60 -4.18 6.63 -22.21
C ILE A 60 -3.17 7.05 -21.12
N ALA A 61 -3.31 6.49 -19.91
CA ALA A 61 -2.44 6.80 -18.78
C ALA A 61 -0.97 6.46 -19.06
N SER A 62 -0.67 5.34 -19.73
CA SER A 62 0.70 4.99 -20.09
C SER A 62 1.32 5.92 -21.15
N ARG A 63 0.49 6.54 -22.01
CA ARG A 63 0.95 7.39 -23.11
C ARG A 63 1.09 8.86 -22.73
N PHE A 64 0.23 9.35 -21.85
CA PHE A 64 0.20 10.76 -21.44
C PHE A 64 0.67 10.98 -20.00
N GLY A 65 0.93 9.90 -19.25
CA GLY A 65 1.17 9.93 -17.81
C GLY A 65 -0.14 9.90 -17.02
N ALA A 66 -0.16 9.20 -15.90
CA ALA A 66 -1.23 9.35 -14.92
C ALA A 66 -1.11 10.77 -14.32
N MET A 67 -2.20 11.53 -14.33
CA MET A 67 -2.22 12.84 -13.69
C MET A 67 -2.29 12.64 -12.17
N GLU A 68 -1.14 12.53 -11.51
CA GLU A 68 -1.05 12.68 -10.06
C GLU A 68 -1.32 14.15 -9.71
N VAL A 69 -2.58 14.48 -9.43
CA VAL A 69 -3.00 15.83 -9.03
C VAL A 69 -3.21 15.85 -7.53
N ALA A 70 -2.36 16.59 -6.81
CA ALA A 70 -2.60 16.93 -5.42
C ALA A 70 -3.49 18.18 -5.34
N LEU A 71 -4.72 18.03 -4.85
CA LEU A 71 -5.62 19.14 -4.58
C LEU A 71 -5.49 19.58 -3.12
N ILE A 72 -5.13 20.84 -2.90
CA ILE A 72 -5.02 21.45 -1.57
C ILE A 72 -6.10 22.51 -1.42
N ALA A 73 -7.06 22.25 -0.53
CA ALA A 73 -8.07 23.23 -0.14
C ALA A 73 -7.55 24.13 0.97
N LEU A 74 -7.73 25.43 0.84
CA LEU A 74 -7.33 26.43 1.84
C LEU A 74 -8.57 27.18 2.31
N GLU A 75 -8.75 27.26 3.62
CA GLU A 75 -9.84 28.01 4.24
C GLU A 75 -9.29 29.22 5.00
N ALA A 76 -9.99 30.35 4.88
CA ALA A 76 -9.70 31.53 5.67
C ALA A 76 -10.27 31.37 7.09
N PRO A 77 -9.49 31.64 8.14
CA PRO A 77 -10.02 31.90 9.48
C PRO A 77 -11.23 32.85 9.48
N ARG A 78 -12.16 32.61 10.40
CA ARG A 78 -13.43 33.35 10.51
C ARG A 78 -13.20 34.86 10.56
N GLY A 79 -13.89 35.59 9.70
CA GLY A 79 -13.82 37.05 9.63
C GLY A 79 -12.69 37.61 8.78
N GLU A 80 -11.87 36.77 8.14
CA GLU A 80 -10.79 37.18 7.26
C GLU A 80 -10.98 36.66 5.82
N THR A 81 -10.26 37.24 4.86
CA THR A 81 -10.32 36.82 3.45
C THR A 81 -9.07 36.03 3.06
N LEU A 82 -9.19 35.07 2.14
CA LEU A 82 -8.03 34.35 1.59
C LEU A 82 -7.10 35.30 0.80
N PHE A 83 -7.66 36.37 0.23
CA PHE A 83 -6.96 37.33 -0.62
C PHE A 83 -6.32 38.49 0.15
N SER A 84 -5.85 38.25 1.38
CA SER A 84 -5.05 39.23 2.11
C SER A 84 -3.57 39.14 1.71
N ALA A 85 -2.86 40.28 1.71
CA ALA A 85 -1.43 40.33 1.39
C ALA A 85 -0.59 39.27 2.12
N PRO A 86 -0.67 39.11 3.46
CA PRO A 86 0.14 38.11 4.17
C PRO A 86 -0.18 36.65 3.77
N ARG A 87 -1.44 36.35 3.41
CA ARG A 87 -1.84 34.99 2.99
C ARG A 87 -1.39 34.67 1.57
N LEU A 88 -1.46 35.65 0.68
CA LEU A 88 -0.92 35.50 -0.68
C LEU A 88 0.60 35.31 -0.65
N GLU A 89 1.32 35.96 0.26
CA GLU A 89 2.74 35.72 0.49
C GLU A 89 3.02 34.31 1.01
N ALA A 90 2.25 33.84 1.98
CA ALA A 90 2.34 32.48 2.50
C ALA A 90 2.06 31.43 1.40
N LEU A 91 1.02 31.65 0.59
CA LEU A 91 0.69 30.79 -0.55
C LEU A 91 1.84 30.75 -1.57
N ARG A 92 2.39 31.90 -1.95
CA ARG A 92 3.56 31.98 -2.84
C ARG A 92 4.79 31.29 -2.26
N ALA A 93 5.01 31.39 -0.96
CA ALA A 93 6.11 30.70 -0.28
C ALA A 93 5.92 29.18 -0.33
N LEU A 94 4.69 28.71 -0.07
CA LEU A 94 4.31 27.29 -0.14
C LEU A 94 4.48 26.74 -1.57
N THR A 95 3.96 27.43 -2.58
CA THR A 95 4.13 27.04 -3.99
C THR A 95 5.61 26.96 -4.38
N ARG A 96 6.44 27.94 -3.96
CA ARG A 96 7.89 27.91 -4.22
C ARG A 96 8.64 26.81 -3.49
N ARG A 97 8.09 26.30 -2.39
CA ARG A 97 8.67 25.16 -1.65
C ARG A 97 8.29 23.85 -2.31
N LEU A 98 7.03 23.72 -2.75
CA LEU A 98 6.55 22.55 -3.49
C LEU A 98 7.22 22.40 -4.85
N ALA A 99 7.46 23.50 -5.57
CA ALA A 99 8.14 23.47 -6.88
C ALA A 99 9.63 23.05 -6.81
N ARG A 100 10.17 22.84 -5.61
CA ARG A 100 11.56 22.40 -5.37
C ARG A 100 11.65 20.97 -4.86
N LEU A 101 10.52 20.31 -4.62
CA LEU A 101 10.43 18.87 -4.37
C LEU A 101 10.40 18.13 -5.72
#